data_AF-A0A255TBW4-F1
#
_entry.id   AF-A0A255TBW4-F1
#
_cell.length_a   1.000
_cell.length_b   1.000
_cell.length_c   1.000
_cell.angle_alpha   90.00
_cell.angle_beta   90.00
_cell.angle_gamma   90.00
#
_symmetry.space_group_name_H-M   'P 1'
#
loop_
_entity.id
_entity.type
_entity.pdbx_description
1 polymer ?
#
loop_
_entity_poly.entity_id
_entity_poly.type
_entity_poly.pdbx_seq_one_letter_code
_entity_poly.pdbx_strand_id
1 'polypeptide(L)'
;MNMNKKTIITILLALVAMAGQGQVKCHVVGTVAEGTTSVELRIYRDGEDPKNSTLRSVVKNGRFECDVEDAQIERWHIVDFGEVMEKGMTLRA
;
A
#
# COMPACT_ATOMS: atom_id res chain seq x y z
N MET A 1 -29.72 16.44 29.35
CA MET A 1 -28.82 15.36 29.80
C MET A 1 -27.47 16.01 30.10
N ASN A 2 -27.15 16.29 31.37
CA ASN A 2 -25.90 16.97 31.72
C ASN A 2 -24.77 15.95 31.79
N MET A 3 -23.91 15.91 30.77
CA MET A 3 -22.74 15.04 30.74
C MET A 3 -21.70 15.50 31.77
N ASN A 4 -21.09 14.54 32.46
CA ASN A 4 -20.02 14.79 33.42
C ASN A 4 -18.80 15.39 32.70
N LYS A 5 -18.20 16.42 33.29
CA LYS A 5 -16.97 17.08 32.78
C LYS A 5 -15.86 16.07 32.49
N LYS A 6 -15.73 14.99 33.29
CA LYS A 6 -14.78 13.90 33.05
C LYS A 6 -15.06 13.17 31.73
N THR A 7 -16.32 12.85 31.46
CA THR A 7 -16.76 12.18 30.23
C THR A 7 -16.46 13.04 29.00
N ILE A 8 -16.68 14.36 29.08
CA ILE A 8 -16.37 15.28 27.98
C ILE A 8 -14.87 15.30 27.70
N ILE A 9 -14.03 15.38 28.75
CA ILE A 9 -12.57 15.37 28.61
C ILE A 9 -12.08 14.06 27.99
N THR A 10 -12.60 12.90 28.44
CA THR A 10 -12.23 11.59 27.88
C THR A 10 -12.60 11.48 26.39
N ILE A 11 -13.77 11.97 25.99
CA ILE A 11 -14.19 11.95 24.58
C ILE A 11 -13.29 12.84 23.73
N LEU A 12 -12.95 14.05 24.20
CA LEU A 12 -12.02 14.94 23.48
C LEU A 12 -10.62 14.31 23.32
N LEU A 13 -10.08 13.68 24.37
CA LEU A 13 -8.79 13.00 24.30
C LEU A 13 -8.80 11.83 23.30
N ALA A 14 -9.87 11.04 23.26
CA ALA A 14 -10.03 9.97 22.29
C ALA A 14 -10.12 10.50 20.85
N LEU A 15 -10.85 11.59 20.61
CA LEU A 15 -10.94 12.27 19.31
C LEU A 15 -9.57 12.77 18.83
N VAL A 16 -8.77 13.37 19.72
CA VAL A 16 -7.42 13.84 19.38
C VAL A 16 -6.47 12.67 19.09
N ALA A 17 -6.58 11.56 19.84
CA ALA A 17 -5.79 10.36 19.58
C ALA A 17 -6.09 9.73 18.22
N MET A 18 -7.35 9.74 17.79
CA MET A 18 -7.75 9.26 16.45
C MET A 18 -7.30 10.22 15.34
N ALA A 19 -7.28 11.52 15.59
CA ALA A 19 -6.75 12.53 14.65
C ALA A 19 -5.21 12.51 14.53
N GLY A 20 -4.52 11.83 15.45
CA GLY A 20 -3.05 11.72 15.48
C GLY A 20 -2.47 10.56 14.68
N GLN A 21 -3.29 9.68 14.09
CA GLN A 21 -2.80 8.69 13.12
C GLN A 21 -2.60 9.40 11.77
N GLY A 22 -1.50 10.14 11.66
CA GLY A 22 -1.09 10.76 10.41
C GLY A 22 -0.94 9.68 9.35
N GLN A 23 -1.88 9.61 8.41
CA GLN A 23 -1.74 8.76 7.24
C GLN A 23 -0.54 9.27 6.43
N VAL A 24 0.49 8.43 6.34
CA VAL A 24 1.60 8.63 5.42
C VAL A 24 1.05 8.35 4.03
N LYS A 25 1.00 9.38 3.20
CA LYS A 25 0.64 9.27 1.79
C LYS A 25 1.89 9.51 0.95
N CYS A 26 2.24 8.54 0.12
CA CYS A 26 3.33 8.65 -0.85
C CYS A 26 2.80 8.47 -2.26
N HIS A 27 3.24 9.35 -3.15
CA HIS A 27 3.00 9.24 -4.57
C HIS A 27 4.24 8.63 -5.23
N VAL A 28 4.09 7.43 -5.80
CA VAL A 28 5.18 6.66 -6.39
C VAL A 28 5.10 6.74 -7.90
N VAL A 29 6.20 7.15 -8.53
CA VAL A 29 6.35 7.18 -9.99
C VAL A 29 7.59 6.40 -10.36
N GLY A 30 7.46 5.50 -11.32
CA GLY A 30 8.59 4.70 -11.81
C GLY A 30 8.57 4.52 -13.33
N THR A 31 9.72 4.10 -13.86
CA THR A 31 9.94 3.82 -15.27
C THR A 31 10.51 2.42 -15.42
N VAL A 32 10.12 1.71 -16.48
CA VAL A 32 10.70 0.42 -16.85
C VAL A 32 11.60 0.57 -18.08
N ALA A 33 12.44 -0.44 -18.32
CA ALA A 33 13.32 -0.46 -19.48
C ALA A 33 12.51 -0.49 -20.80
N GLU A 34 13.11 0.04 -21.86
CA GLU A 34 12.53 -0.01 -23.19
C GLU A 34 12.39 -1.46 -23.68
N GLY A 35 11.25 -1.79 -24.30
CA GLY A 35 10.95 -3.16 -24.74
C GLY A 35 10.35 -4.06 -23.66
N THR A 36 10.20 -3.60 -22.41
CA THR A 36 9.39 -4.30 -21.41
C THR A 36 7.92 -4.31 -21.86
N THR A 37 7.37 -5.50 -22.13
CA THR A 37 5.95 -5.71 -22.44
C THR A 37 5.07 -5.18 -21.29
N SER A 38 3.82 -4.83 -21.55
CA SER A 38 2.91 -4.30 -20.50
C SER A 38 2.84 -5.26 -19.30
N VAL A 39 3.49 -4.90 -18.20
CA VAL A 39 3.51 -5.65 -16.94
C VAL A 39 2.42 -5.14 -16.01
N GLU A 40 1.65 -6.05 -15.43
CA GLU A 40 0.87 -5.74 -14.22
C GLU A 40 1.83 -5.75 -13.02
N LEU A 41 2.02 -4.58 -12.42
CA LEU A 41 2.81 -4.43 -11.21
C LEU A 41 1.92 -4.61 -9.99
N ARG A 42 2.45 -5.35 -9.00
CA ARG A 42 1.83 -5.48 -7.68
C ARG A 42 2.66 -4.71 -6.66
N ILE A 43 1.98 -3.90 -5.84
CA ILE A 43 2.60 -3.10 -4.79
C ILE A 43 2.08 -3.63 -3.45
N TYR A 44 2.93 -4.10 -2.56
CA TYR A 44 2.50 -4.79 -1.34
C TYR A 44 3.45 -4.54 -0.17
N ARG A 45 2.97 -4.75 1.05
CA ARG A 45 3.77 -4.54 2.26
C ARG A 45 4.79 -5.65 2.46
N ASP A 46 5.89 -5.34 3.13
CA ASP A 46 6.83 -6.39 3.56
C ASP A 46 6.11 -7.44 4.44
N GLY A 47 6.32 -8.72 4.13
CA GLY A 47 5.62 -9.84 4.78
C GLY A 47 4.21 -10.15 4.27
N GLU A 48 3.64 -9.35 3.35
CA GLU A 48 2.38 -9.66 2.67
C GLU A 48 2.62 -10.56 1.44
N ASP A 49 1.71 -11.50 1.16
CA ASP A 49 1.72 -12.22 -0.12
C ASP A 49 1.26 -11.26 -1.24
N PRO A 50 2.04 -11.08 -2.33
CA PRO A 50 1.67 -10.24 -3.46
C PRO A 50 0.26 -10.53 -4.02
N LYS A 51 -0.23 -11.77 -3.92
CA LYS A 51 -1.57 -12.15 -4.39
C LYS A 51 -2.70 -11.50 -3.60
N ASN A 52 -2.43 -11.10 -2.36
CA ASN A 52 -3.42 -10.51 -1.47
C ASN A 52 -3.49 -9.00 -1.57
N SER A 53 -2.48 -8.36 -2.16
CA SER A 53 -2.49 -6.90 -2.30
C SER A 53 -3.54 -6.45 -3.32
N THR A 54 -4.31 -5.45 -2.89
CA THR A 54 -5.30 -4.76 -3.72
C THR A 54 -4.67 -3.64 -4.57
N LEU A 55 -3.44 -3.24 -4.26
CA LEU A 55 -2.72 -2.19 -4.97
C LEU A 55 -2.02 -2.77 -6.20
N ARG A 56 -2.55 -2.37 -7.36
CA ARG A 56 -2.05 -2.74 -8.67
C ARG A 56 -1.79 -1.50 -9.51
N SER A 57 -0.72 -1.54 -10.29
CA SER A 57 -0.46 -0.52 -11.32
C SER A 57 -0.14 -1.21 -12.63
N VAL A 58 -0.43 -0.56 -13.75
CA VAL A 58 -0.15 -1.08 -15.08
C VAL A 58 0.84 -0.15 -15.74
N VAL A 59 1.92 -0.72 -16.27
CA VAL A 59 2.90 0.05 -17.03
C VAL A 59 2.26 0.56 -18.31
N LYS A 60 2.28 1.87 -18.52
CA LYS A 60 1.82 2.55 -19.73
C LYS A 60 2.95 3.42 -20.27
N ASN A 61 3.31 3.22 -21.54
CA ASN A 61 4.40 3.95 -22.20
C ASN A 61 5.72 3.91 -21.39
N GLY A 62 6.05 2.75 -20.84
CA GLY A 62 7.26 2.55 -20.03
C GLY A 62 7.22 3.19 -18.64
N ARG A 63 6.07 3.68 -18.17
CA ARG A 63 5.92 4.35 -16.87
C ARG A 63 4.79 3.74 -16.06
N PHE A 64 4.89 3.84 -14.74
CA PHE A 64 3.81 3.51 -13.82
C PHE A 64 3.72 4.55 -12.71
N GLU A 65 2.54 4.60 -12.11
CA GLU A 65 2.21 5.54 -11.04
C GLU A 65 1.26 4.85 -10.05
N CYS A 66 1.43 5.09 -8.76
CA CYS A 66 0.47 4.70 -7.74
C CYS A 66 0.59 5.57 -6.48
N ASP A 67 -0.52 5.66 -5.75
CA ASP A 67 -0.54 6.20 -4.40
C ASP A 67 -0.46 5.04 -3.40
N VAL A 68 0.36 5.19 -2.37
CA VAL A 68 0.35 4.32 -1.18
C VAL A 68 -0.01 5.15 0.04
N GLU A 69 -0.91 4.61 0.86
CA GLU A 69 -1.40 5.23 2.08
C GLU A 69 -1.28 4.25 3.23
N ASP A 70 -0.68 4.69 4.34
CA ASP A 70 -0.51 3.85 5.53
C ASP A 70 -0.54 4.67 6.82
N ALA A 71 -0.82 4.03 7.95
CA ALA A 71 -0.85 4.69 9.26
C ALA A 71 0.54 5.09 9.78
N GLN A 72 1.60 4.48 9.25
CA GLN A 72 3.00 4.74 9.62
C GLN A 72 3.93 4.47 8.44
N ILE A 73 5.20 4.87 8.55
CA ILE A 73 6.20 4.58 7.52
C ILE A 73 6.51 3.09 7.55
N GLU A 74 6.26 2.42 6.43
CA GLU A 74 6.46 0.98 6.26
C GLU A 74 7.36 0.68 5.05
N ARG A 75 7.87 -0.56 4.99
CA ARG A 75 8.55 -1.06 3.80
C ARG A 75 7.55 -1.67 2.83
N TRP A 76 7.69 -1.30 1.56
CA TRP A 76 6.86 -1.77 0.46
C TRP A 76 7.71 -2.35 -0.66
N HIS A 77 7.14 -3.28 -1.41
CA HIS A 77 7.74 -3.93 -2.57
C HIS A 77 6.90 -3.64 -3.81
N ILE A 78 7.58 -3.57 -4.97
CA ILE A 78 6.96 -3.42 -6.29
C ILE A 78 7.54 -4.52 -7.18
N VAL A 79 6.68 -5.37 -7.71
CA VAL A 79 7.09 -6.56 -8.48
C VAL A 79 6.25 -6.72 -9.75
N ASP A 80 6.84 -7.37 -10.76
CA ASP A 80 6.09 -7.92 -11.90
C ASP A 80 5.23 -9.10 -11.42
N PHE A 81 3.91 -8.94 -11.46
CA PHE A 81 3.00 -9.99 -10.97
C PHE A 81 3.00 -11.22 -11.87
N GLY A 82 3.20 -11.06 -13.18
CA GLY A 82 3.31 -12.18 -14.12
C GLY A 82 4.51 -13.07 -13.78
N GLU A 83 5.66 -12.45 -13.54
CA GLU A 83 6.89 -13.15 -13.13
C GLU A 83 6.70 -13.89 -11.79
N VAL A 84 6.05 -13.24 -10.81
CA VAL A 84 5.75 -13.87 -9.51
C VAL A 84 4.84 -15.09 -9.67
N MET A 85 3.86 -15.04 -10.57
CA MET A 85 2.97 -16.17 -10.82
C MET A 85 3.69 -17.30 -11.56
N GLU A 86 4.53 -17.00 -12.54
CA GLU A 86 5.31 -18.00 -13.28
C GLU A 86 6.35 -18.70 -12.38
N LYS A 87 7.09 -17.93 -11.59
CA LYS A 87 8.10 -18.46 -10.65
C LYS A 87 7.47 -19.09 -9.40
N GLY A 88 6.32 -18.60 -8.94
CA GLY A 88 5.57 -19.21 -7.85
C GLY A 88 4.99 -20.58 -8.21
N MET A 89 4.75 -20.85 -9.50
CA MET A 89 4.31 -22.16 -10.00
C MET A 89 5.45 -23.18 -10.17
N THR A 90 6.72 -22.78 -10.01
CA THR A 90 7.86 -23.72 -10.08
C THR A 90 8.28 -24.31 -8.73
N LEU A 91 7.66 -23.89 -7.62
CA LEU A 91 7.67 -24.65 -6.37
C LEU A 91 6.73 -25.86 -6.53
N ARG A 92 7.22 -26.88 -7.25
CA ARG A 92 6.56 -28.18 -7.41
C ARG A 92 6.55 -28.95 -6.09
N ALA A 93 5.49 -29.75 -5.96
CA ALA A 93 5.11 -30.70 -4.91
C ALA A 93 6.25 -31.57 -4.34
#